data_AF-A0A5R2N882-F1
#
_entry.id   AF-A0A5R2N882-F1
#
_cell.length_a   1.000
_cell.length_b   1.000
_cell.length_c   1.000
_cell.angle_alpha   90.00
_cell.angle_beta   90.00
_cell.angle_gamma   90.00
#
_symmetry.space_group_name_H-M   'P 1'
#
loop_
_entity.id
_entity.type
_entity.pdbx_description
1 polymer ?
#
loop_
_entity_poly.entity_id
_entity_poly.type
_entity_poly.pdbx_seq_one_letter_code
_entity_poly.pdbx_strand_id
1 'polypeptide(L)'
;WGTARIVEDDAELTARLMPPDYKARPEQVILFTVSAWDANCPQHIPQRFEAADVAAALAERDRRIQNLEQEIARLKGVSGAGAKE
;
A
#
# COMPACT_ATOMS: atom_id res chain seq x y z
N TRP A 1 -8.60 5.78 16.89
CA TRP A 1 -9.64 5.32 17.83
C TRP A 1 -9.86 6.37 18.90
N GLY A 2 -11.05 6.38 19.51
CA GLY A 2 -11.40 7.34 20.55
C GLY A 2 -12.90 7.40 20.81
N THR A 3 -13.30 8.38 21.61
CA THR A 3 -14.71 8.70 21.88
C THR A 3 -15.02 10.10 21.40
N ALA A 4 -16.26 10.35 21.01
CA ALA A 4 -16.76 11.68 20.69
C ALA A 4 -17.94 12.00 21.62
N ARG A 5 -18.06 13.27 22.02
CA ARG A 5 -19.23 13.76 22.75
C ARG A 5 -19.62 15.14 22.24
N ILE A 6 -20.91 15.43 22.33
CA ILE A 6 -21.44 16.77 22.08
C ILE A 6 -21.28 17.58 23.37
N VAL A 7 -20.86 18.83 23.23
CA VAL A 7 -20.82 19.83 24.28
C VAL A 7 -21.75 20.95 23.88
N GLU A 8 -22.71 21.23 24.76
CA GLU A 8 -23.70 22.30 24.63
C GLU A 8 -23.45 23.34 25.74
N ASP A 9 -23.95 24.55 25.54
CA ASP A 9 -23.93 25.65 26.53
C ASP A 9 -22.55 26.10 27.06
N ASP A 10 -21.46 25.76 26.36
CA ASP A 10 -20.10 26.23 26.66
C ASP A 10 -19.68 27.36 25.71
N ALA A 11 -20.00 28.60 26.08
CA ALA A 11 -19.75 29.79 25.25
C ALA A 11 -18.26 30.06 25.03
N GLU A 12 -17.41 29.78 26.02
CA GLU A 12 -15.97 30.01 25.92
C GLU A 12 -15.32 29.02 24.95
N LEU A 13 -15.63 27.72 25.11
CA LEU A 13 -15.14 26.69 24.20
C LEU A 13 -15.64 26.90 22.78
N THR A 14 -16.92 27.29 22.65
CA THR A 14 -17.52 27.59 21.36
C THR A 14 -16.81 28.75 20.66
N ALA A 15 -16.56 29.86 21.37
CA ALA A 15 -15.83 31.00 20.82
C ALA A 15 -14.40 30.63 20.42
N ARG A 16 -13.72 29.79 21.21
CA ARG A 16 -12.36 29.32 20.93
C ARG A 16 -12.25 28.45 19.68
N LEU A 17 -13.30 27.68 19.37
CA LEU A 17 -13.31 26.75 18.23
C LEU A 17 -13.86 27.37 16.94
N MET A 18 -14.51 28.53 17.03
CA MET A 18 -14.99 29.25 15.85
C MET A 18 -13.85 30.01 15.16
N PRO A 19 -13.65 29.82 13.84
CA PRO A 19 -12.67 30.60 13.10
C PRO A 19 -13.01 32.10 13.13
N PRO A 20 -12.01 32.99 13.20
CA PRO A 20 -12.25 34.43 13.11
C PRO A 20 -12.92 34.77 11.78
N ASP A 21 -13.83 35.76 11.82
CA ASP A 21 -14.58 36.26 10.67
C ASP A 21 -15.47 35.25 9.94
N TYR A 22 -15.70 34.07 10.54
CA TYR A 22 -16.61 33.07 9.98
C TYR A 22 -18.08 33.47 10.26
N LYS A 23 -18.86 33.69 9.20
CA LYS A 23 -20.24 34.22 9.28
C LYS A 23 -21.26 33.24 9.87
N ALA A 24 -20.91 31.96 9.99
CA ALA A 24 -21.83 30.96 10.51
C ALA A 24 -22.03 31.15 12.02
N ARG A 25 -23.21 30.74 12.50
CA ARG A 25 -23.48 30.66 13.94
C ARG A 25 -23.10 29.28 14.44
N PRO A 26 -22.25 29.15 15.47
CA PRO A 26 -22.01 27.86 16.09
C PRO A 26 -23.26 27.38 16.81
N GLU A 27 -23.58 26.10 16.69
CA GLU A 27 -24.71 25.47 17.38
C GLU A 27 -24.26 24.47 18.44
N GLN A 28 -23.27 23.63 18.11
CA GLN A 28 -22.76 22.59 19.00
C GLN A 28 -21.26 22.38 18.80
N VAL A 29 -20.58 21.94 19.86
CA VAL A 29 -19.19 21.49 19.78
C VAL A 29 -19.15 19.96 19.83
N ILE A 30 -18.53 19.33 18.83
CA ILE A 30 -18.21 17.90 18.88
C ILE A 30 -16.77 17.77 19.36
N LEU A 31 -16.59 17.28 20.58
CA LEU A 31 -15.28 17.09 21.17
C LEU A 31 -14.84 15.62 21.04
N PHE A 32 -13.70 15.42 20.38
CA PHE A 32 -13.08 14.11 20.23
C PHE A 32 -12.00 13.91 21.30
N THR A 33 -12.06 12.78 22.00
CA THR A 33 -10.96 12.28 22.83
C THR A 33 -10.28 11.15 22.07
N VAL A 34 -9.09 11.44 21.52
CA VAL A 34 -8.34 10.48 20.70
C VAL A 34 -7.52 9.57 21.61
N SER A 35 -7.80 8.27 21.58
CA SER A 35 -7.03 7.26 22.34
C SER A 35 -5.88 6.67 21.53
N ALA A 36 -6.02 6.68 20.20
CA ALA A 36 -4.98 6.25 19.28
C ALA A 36 -5.17 6.94 17.93
N TRP A 37 -4.05 7.27 17.28
CA TRP A 37 -4.03 7.84 15.96
C TRP A 37 -3.16 6.96 15.06
N ASP A 38 -3.73 6.46 13.98
CA ASP A 38 -2.97 5.80 12.92
C ASP A 38 -2.93 6.74 11.73
N ALA A 39 -1.75 7.32 11.47
CA ALA A 39 -1.54 8.18 10.32
C ALA A 39 -1.43 7.38 9.01
N ASN A 40 -1.28 6.06 9.10
CA ASN A 40 -1.09 5.23 7.93
C ASN A 40 -2.46 4.93 7.28
N CYS A 41 -2.54 5.18 5.97
CA CYS A 41 -3.67 4.71 5.18
C CYS A 41 -3.31 3.31 4.62
N PRO A 42 -4.04 2.24 4.98
CA PRO A 42 -3.75 0.89 4.49
C PRO A 42 -3.74 0.78 2.96
N GLN A 43 -4.49 1.65 2.26
CA GLN A 43 -4.53 1.68 0.79
C GLN A 43 -3.19 2.03 0.13
N HIS A 44 -2.26 2.65 0.85
CA HIS A 44 -1.01 3.17 0.28
C HIS A 44 0.26 2.50 0.82
N ILE A 45 0.14 1.48 1.67
CA ILE A 45 1.29 0.72 2.17
C ILE A 45 1.64 -0.37 1.14
N PRO A 46 2.80 -0.30 0.47
CA PRO A 46 3.20 -1.34 -0.47
C PRO A 46 3.39 -2.69 0.23
N GLN A 47 3.12 -3.78 -0.48
CA GLN A 47 3.45 -5.11 0.03
C GLN A 47 4.97 -5.27 0.15
N ARG A 48 5.44 -5.56 1.36
CA ARG A 48 6.83 -5.88 1.61
C ARG A 48 7.08 -7.37 1.32
N PHE A 49 8.10 -7.63 0.52
CA PHE A 49 8.68 -8.97 0.34
C PHE A 49 10.08 -8.98 0.93
N GLU A 50 10.46 -10.10 1.56
CA GLU A 50 11.83 -10.25 2.05
C GLU A 50 12.79 -10.46 0.89
N ALA A 51 13.87 -9.68 0.87
CA ALA A 51 14.82 -9.68 -0.24
C ALA A 51 15.41 -11.07 -0.52
N ALA A 52 15.62 -11.88 0.53
CA ALA A 52 16.11 -13.25 0.40
C ALA A 52 15.13 -14.16 -0.34
N ASP A 53 13.83 -14.05 -0.03
CA ASP A 53 12.79 -14.86 -0.68
C ASP A 53 12.63 -14.46 -2.15
N VAL A 54 12.68 -13.15 -2.44
CA VAL A 54 12.68 -12.64 -3.82
C VAL A 54 13.90 -13.15 -4.59
N ALA A 55 15.09 -13.09 -3.99
CA ALA A 55 16.32 -13.59 -4.62
C ALA A 55 16.25 -15.09 -4.91
N ALA A 56 15.72 -15.89 -3.98
CA ALA A 56 15.55 -17.33 -4.17
C ALA A 56 14.57 -17.65 -5.31
N ALA A 57 13.44 -16.93 -5.38
CA ALA A 57 12.46 -17.10 -6.45
C ALA A 57 13.03 -16.72 -7.83
N LEU A 58 13.81 -15.64 -7.90
CA LEU A 58 14.48 -15.22 -9.13
C LEU A 58 15.55 -16.23 -9.57
N ALA A 59 16.37 -16.74 -8.65
CA ALA A 59 17.40 -17.74 -8.95
C ALA A 59 16.78 -19.03 -9.51
N GLU A 60 15.65 -19.48 -8.95
CA GLU A 60 14.91 -20.63 -9.45
C GLU A 60 14.40 -20.40 -10.88
N ARG A 61 13.81 -19.23 -11.12
CA ARG A 61 13.31 -18.84 -12.44
C ARG A 61 14.44 -18.82 -13.46
N ASP A 62 15.57 -18.21 -13.13
CA ASP A 62 16.69 -18.04 -14.05
C ASP A 62 17.34 -19.39 -14.38
N ARG A 63 17.44 -20.32 -13.41
CA ARG A 63 17.86 -21.71 -13.65
C ARG A 63 16.93 -22.43 -14.63
N ARG A 64 15.61 -22.24 -14.49
CA ARG A 64 14.63 -22.82 -15.42
C ARG A 64 14.77 -22.23 -16.82
N ILE A 65 14.96 -20.93 -16.94
CA ILE A 65 15.20 -20.25 -18.23
C ILE A 65 16.42 -20.85 -18.91
N GLN A 66 17.55 -20.95 -18.21
CA GLN A 66 18.78 -21.50 -18.76
C GLN A 66 18.59 -22.92 -19.32
N ASN A 67 17.91 -23.80 -18.57
CA ASN A 67 17.62 -25.16 -19.02
C ASN A 67 16.75 -25.18 -20.30
N LEU A 68 15.72 -24.34 -20.35
CA LEU A 68 14.84 -24.25 -21.51
C LEU A 68 15.56 -23.68 -22.73
N GLU A 69 16.41 -22.67 -22.55
CA GLU A 69 17.21 -22.09 -23.63
C GLU A 69 18.17 -23.11 -24.24
N GLN A 70 18.82 -23.93 -23.41
CA GLN A 70 19.67 -25.04 -23.87
C GLN A 70 18.87 -26.08 -24.66
N GLU A 71 17.70 -26.45 -24.18
CA GLU A 71 16.84 -27.42 -24.87
C GLU A 71 16.34 -26.88 -26.21
N ILE A 72 15.94 -25.61 -26.26
CA ILE A 72 15.56 -24.95 -27.52
C ILE A 72 16.74 -24.93 -28.50
N ALA A 73 17.94 -24.61 -28.03
CA ALA A 73 19.14 -24.61 -28.86
C ALA A 73 19.43 -26.01 -29.43
N ARG A 74 19.32 -27.05 -28.59
CA ARG A 74 19.47 -28.46 -28.99
C ARG A 74 18.46 -28.84 -30.07
N LEU A 75 17.18 -28.56 -29.83
CA LEU A 75 16.10 -28.90 -30.77
C LEU A 75 16.25 -28.17 -32.11
N LYS A 76 16.56 -26.87 -32.09
CA LYS A 76 16.81 -26.10 -33.32
C LYS A 76 18.02 -26.62 -34.11
N GLY A 77 19.08 -27.02 -33.43
CA GLY A 77 20.25 -27.64 -34.07
C GLY A 77 19.91 -28.96 -34.78
N VAL A 78 19.06 -29.79 -34.17
CA VAL A 78 18.60 -31.06 -34.75
C VAL A 78 17.63 -30.83 -35.92
N SER A 79 16.69 -29.88 -35.80
CA SER A 79 15.76 -29.53 -36.88
C SER A 79 16.45 -28.92 -38.11
N GLY A 80 17.57 -28.20 -37.92
CA GLY A 80 18.39 -27.69 -39.03
C GLY A 80 19.23 -28.75 -39.74
N ALA A 81 19.54 -29.86 -39.06
CA ALA A 81 20.26 -30.99 -39.65
C ALA A 81 19.32 -31.91 -40.47
N GLY A 82 18.10 -32.14 -40.00
CA GLY A 82 17.11 -32.98 -40.72
C GLY A 82 16.46 -32.33 -41.94
N ALA A 83 16.65 -31.02 -42.18
CA ALA A 83 16.17 -30.33 -43.38
C ALA A 83 17.21 -30.26 -44.52
N LYS A 84 18.40 -30.84 -44.31
CA LYS A 84 19.52 -30.84 -45.28
C LYS A 84 19.74 -32.18 -46.01
N GLU A 85 18.88 -33.16 -45.79
CA GLU A 85 18.82 -34.42 -46.57
C GLU A 85 17.68 -34.41 -47.59
#